data_AF-A0A7R9QIN6-F1
#
_entry.id   AF-A0A7R9QIN6-F1
#
_cell.length_a   1.000
_cell.length_b   1.000
_cell.length_c   1.000
_cell.angle_alpha   90.00
_cell.angle_beta   90.00
_cell.angle_gamma   90.00
#
_symmetry.space_group_name_H-M   'P 1'
#
loop_
_entity.id
_entity.type
_entity.pdbx_description
1 polymer ?
#
loop_
_entity_poly.entity_id
_entity_poly.type
_entity_poly.pdbx_seq_one_letter_code
_entity_poly.pdbx_strand_id
1 'polypeptide(L)'
;VTDGKKSVATYTPREDIDYGRIYCWAESSAGKQREPCVFFVIQAGPPDPPDNCSLTNITAHTLTIECLPGYSGGLDQIFYLEVFSANPNRLLANLSSTEYPFFIAHGLPAGYAFRLILYSTNTKGKSKSITVTGNTLLAAQWKS
;
A
#
# COMPACT_ATOMS: atom_id res chain seq x y z
N VAL A 1 15.42 6.68 -34.63
CA VAL A 1 16.61 7.49 -34.23
C VAL A 1 17.39 6.70 -33.20
N THR A 2 18.44 6.00 -33.63
CA THR A 2 19.40 5.33 -32.75
C THR A 2 20.66 6.18 -32.72
N ASP A 3 20.72 7.12 -31.77
CA ASP A 3 21.96 7.81 -31.42
C ASP A 3 22.86 6.75 -30.76
N GLY A 4 23.98 6.40 -31.39
CA GLY A 4 24.82 5.22 -31.13
C GLY A 4 25.55 5.20 -29.77
N LYS A 5 24.98 5.80 -28.75
CA LYS A 5 25.45 5.89 -27.36
C LYS A 5 24.62 5.07 -26.38
N LYS A 6 23.58 4.36 -26.86
CA LYS A 6 22.66 3.60 -26.03
C LYS A 6 22.64 2.12 -26.45
N SER A 7 23.00 1.25 -25.53
CA SER A 7 22.76 -0.20 -25.62
C SER A 7 21.73 -0.58 -24.58
N VAL A 8 20.78 -1.45 -24.94
CA VAL A 8 19.70 -1.91 -24.04
C VAL A 8 19.79 -3.43 -23.93
N ALA A 9 19.83 -3.94 -22.71
CA ALA A 9 19.74 -5.36 -22.40
C ALA A 9 18.48 -5.62 -21.58
N THR A 10 17.74 -6.67 -21.92
CA THR A 10 16.56 -7.11 -21.17
C THR A 10 16.94 -8.30 -20.31
N TYR A 11 16.65 -8.23 -19.01
CA TYR A 11 16.86 -9.31 -18.05
C TYR A 11 15.54 -9.74 -17.43
N THR A 12 15.29 -11.05 -17.36
CA THR A 12 14.08 -11.61 -16.75
C THR A 12 14.48 -12.80 -15.88
N PRO A 13 14.47 -12.66 -14.55
CA PRO A 13 14.72 -13.78 -13.63
C PRO A 13 13.72 -14.91 -13.88
N ARG A 14 14.20 -16.16 -13.96
CA ARG A 14 13.36 -17.36 -14.13
C ARG A 14 13.42 -18.25 -12.90
N GLU A 15 14.57 -18.29 -12.23
CA GLU A 15 14.82 -19.09 -11.04
C GLU A 15 15.27 -18.19 -9.88
N ASP A 16 15.19 -18.69 -8.64
CA ASP A 16 15.56 -17.91 -7.46
C ASP A 16 17.04 -17.47 -7.48
N ILE A 17 17.91 -18.25 -8.14
CA ILE A 17 19.33 -17.94 -8.32
C ILE A 17 19.60 -16.78 -9.29
N ASP A 18 18.60 -16.39 -10.10
CA ASP A 18 18.70 -15.27 -11.04
C ASP A 18 18.48 -13.91 -10.35
N TYR A 19 17.97 -13.89 -9.11
CA TYR A 19 17.88 -12.66 -8.33
C TYR A 19 19.25 -12.29 -7.75
N GLY A 20 19.51 -10.98 -7.63
CA GLY A 20 20.79 -10.50 -7.13
C GLY A 20 21.24 -9.22 -7.83
N ARG A 21 22.55 -9.12 -8.08
CA ARG A 21 23.17 -7.90 -8.61
C ARG A 21 23.46 -8.05 -10.09
N ILE A 22 22.99 -7.09 -10.88
CA ILE A 22 23.39 -6.92 -12.27
C ILE A 22 24.41 -5.80 -12.33
N TYR A 23 25.53 -6.07 -12.98
CA TYR A 23 26.60 -5.12 -13.19
C TYR A 23 26.63 -4.70 -14.66
N CYS A 24 26.56 -3.39 -14.90
CA CYS A 24 26.60 -2.82 -16.24
C CYS A 24 27.85 -1.97 -16.41
N TRP A 25 28.63 -2.24 -17.47
CA TRP A 25 29.79 -1.45 -17.86
C TRP A 25 29.51 -0.77 -19.20
N ALA A 26 29.80 0.52 -19.29
CA ALA A 26 29.88 1.23 -20.55
C ALA A 26 31.27 1.04 -21.19
N GLU A 27 31.29 0.91 -22.52
CA GLU A 27 32.52 0.90 -23.31
C GLU A 27 32.35 1.82 -24.52
N SER A 28 33.34 2.66 -24.77
CA SER A 28 33.38 3.60 -25.90
C SER A 28 34.82 3.74 -26.41
N SER A 29 35.04 4.55 -27.45
CA SER A 29 36.39 4.85 -27.94
C SER A 29 37.31 5.51 -26.90
N ALA A 30 36.74 6.15 -25.87
CA ALA A 30 37.51 6.70 -24.75
C ALA A 30 37.98 5.62 -23.75
N GLY A 31 37.41 4.41 -23.82
CA GLY A 31 37.73 3.27 -22.95
C GLY A 31 36.52 2.65 -22.27
N LYS A 32 36.80 1.65 -21.42
CA LYS A 32 35.82 0.95 -20.59
C LYS A 32 35.66 1.63 -19.23
N GLN A 33 34.42 1.74 -18.77
CA GLN A 33 34.08 2.23 -17.44
C GLN A 33 34.83 1.45 -16.34
N ARG A 34 35.39 2.16 -15.35
CA ARG A 34 36.15 1.54 -14.25
C ARG A 34 35.25 0.86 -13.22
N GLU A 35 34.22 1.58 -12.76
CA GLU A 35 33.26 1.07 -11.78
C GLU A 35 31.91 0.86 -12.44
N PRO A 36 31.33 -0.35 -12.40
CA PRO A 36 30.04 -0.62 -13.03
C PRO A 36 28.91 0.12 -12.34
N CYS A 37 27.85 0.38 -13.10
CA CYS A 37 26.54 0.63 -12.52
C CYS A 37 26.01 -0.68 -11.93
N VAL A 38 25.54 -0.67 -10.69
CA VAL A 38 25.03 -1.86 -9.99
C VAL A 38 23.52 -1.74 -9.81
N PHE A 39 22.79 -2.74 -10.26
CA PHE A 39 21.33 -2.85 -10.10
C PHE A 39 21.00 -4.06 -9.24
N PHE A 40 19.98 -3.93 -8.39
CA PHE A 40 19.48 -5.03 -7.58
C PHE A 40 18.15 -5.50 -8.17
N VAL A 41 18.11 -6.77 -8.57
CA VAL A 41 16.89 -7.43 -8.99
C VAL A 41 16.42 -8.30 -7.84
N ILE A 42 15.30 -7.91 -7.26
CA ILE A 42 14.67 -8.58 -6.11
C ILE A 42 13.37 -9.24 -6.56
N GLN A 43 13.04 -10.36 -5.93
CA GLN A 43 11.81 -11.06 -6.20
C GLN A 43 10.62 -10.23 -5.72
N ALA A 44 9.62 -10.08 -6.58
CA ALA A 44 8.38 -9.42 -6.20
C ALA A 44 7.61 -10.29 -5.19
N GLY A 45 7.21 -9.67 -4.07
CA GLY A 45 6.47 -10.31 -3.00
C GLY A 45 5.07 -9.72 -2.81
N PRO A 46 4.28 -10.26 -1.89
CA PRO A 46 3.10 -9.56 -1.37
C PRO A 46 3.49 -8.18 -0.83
N PRO A 47 2.56 -7.21 -0.79
CA PRO A 47 2.85 -5.90 -0.27
C PRO A 47 2.99 -5.91 1.25
N ASP A 48 3.70 -4.92 1.77
CA ASP A 48 3.69 -4.59 3.18
C ASP A 48 2.37 -3.90 3.58
N PRO A 49 1.91 -4.05 4.84
CA PRO A 49 0.71 -3.37 5.30
C PRO A 49 0.85 -1.84 5.19
N PRO A 50 -0.27 -1.10 5.10
CA PRO A 50 -0.25 0.35 5.32
C PRO A 50 0.31 0.69 6.71
N ASP A 51 1.08 1.78 6.79
CA ASP A 51 1.75 2.23 8.01
C ASP A 51 1.24 3.60 8.46
N ASN A 52 1.52 4.00 9.71
CA ASN A 52 1.15 5.31 10.26
C ASN A 52 -0.32 5.71 10.07
N CYS A 53 -1.22 4.74 10.20
CA CYS A 53 -2.65 4.97 10.07
C CYS A 53 -3.21 5.81 11.21
N SER A 54 -3.96 6.86 10.86
CA SER A 54 -4.58 7.76 11.82
C SER A 54 -6.02 8.13 11.41
N LEU A 55 -6.89 8.30 12.41
CA LEU A 55 -8.22 8.86 12.20
C LEU A 55 -8.09 10.38 12.12
N THR A 56 -8.33 10.95 10.94
CA THR A 56 -8.10 12.39 10.69
C THR A 56 -9.37 13.22 10.85
N ASN A 57 -10.55 12.62 10.68
CA ASN A 57 -11.84 13.28 10.89
C ASN A 57 -12.88 12.27 11.41
N ILE A 58 -13.61 12.67 12.45
CA ILE A 58 -14.58 11.84 13.17
C ILE A 58 -15.86 12.65 13.36
N THR A 59 -16.98 12.11 12.87
CA THR A 59 -18.31 12.70 13.11
C THR A 59 -19.21 11.69 13.83
N ALA A 60 -20.49 12.03 14.01
CA ALA A 60 -21.48 11.09 14.52
C ALA A 60 -21.73 9.91 13.56
N HIS A 61 -21.44 10.06 12.26
CA HIS A 61 -21.77 9.05 11.25
C HIS A 61 -20.64 8.72 10.27
N THR A 62 -19.47 9.32 10.46
CA THR A 62 -18.33 9.11 9.58
C THR A 62 -17.03 8.94 10.35
N LEU A 63 -16.16 8.07 9.82
CA LEU A 63 -14.76 7.95 10.21
C LEU A 63 -13.89 8.11 8.96
N THR A 64 -12.97 9.07 8.98
CA THR A 64 -11.94 9.24 7.97
C THR A 64 -10.63 8.69 8.50
N ILE A 65 -10.02 7.79 7.75
CA ILE A 65 -8.71 7.20 8.07
C ILE A 65 -7.74 7.43 6.93
N GLU A 66 -6.52 7.81 7.30
CA GLU A 66 -5.42 8.06 6.38
C GLU A 66 -4.18 7.33 6.88
N CYS A 67 -3.46 6.68 5.96
CA CYS A 67 -2.24 5.95 6.22
C CYS A 67 -1.15 6.35 5.22
N LEU A 68 0.07 5.87 5.46
CA LEU A 68 1.13 5.81 4.46
C LEU A 68 1.07 4.45 3.73
N PRO A 69 1.33 4.41 2.42
CA PRO A 69 1.43 3.16 1.69
C PRO A 69 2.68 2.38 2.13
N GLY A 70 2.52 1.08 2.41
CA GLY A 70 3.64 0.16 2.60
C GLY A 70 4.37 -0.13 1.27
N TYR A 71 5.52 -0.79 1.35
CA TYR A 71 6.25 -1.25 0.17
C TYR A 71 5.39 -2.24 -0.63
N SER A 72 5.23 -1.99 -1.93
CA SER A 72 4.27 -2.74 -2.75
C SER A 72 4.75 -4.12 -3.21
N GLY A 73 5.94 -4.54 -2.78
CA GLY A 73 6.59 -5.74 -3.30
C GLY A 73 7.04 -5.57 -4.76
N GLY A 74 7.10 -4.33 -5.28
CA GLY A 74 7.50 -4.04 -6.66
C GLY A 74 6.39 -4.21 -7.71
N LEU A 75 5.12 -4.31 -7.28
CA LEU A 75 3.95 -4.45 -8.14
C LEU A 75 2.89 -3.43 -7.76
N ASP A 76 1.89 -3.21 -8.62
CA ASP A 76 0.75 -2.37 -8.29
C ASP A 76 -0.05 -2.98 -7.14
N GLN A 77 -0.33 -2.18 -6.12
CA GLN A 77 -1.06 -2.60 -4.93
C GLN A 77 -2.41 -1.90 -4.80
N ILE A 78 -3.36 -2.58 -4.17
CA ILE A 78 -4.68 -2.07 -3.83
C ILE A 78 -4.79 -2.06 -2.30
N PHE A 79 -5.30 -0.97 -1.74
CA PHE A 79 -5.51 -0.81 -0.31
C PHE A 79 -6.97 -1.10 0.04
N TYR A 80 -7.19 -1.68 1.22
CA TYR A 80 -8.52 -2.04 1.70
C TYR A 80 -8.75 -1.55 3.13
N LEU A 81 -9.99 -1.20 3.42
CA LEU A 81 -10.50 -0.93 4.75
C LEU A 81 -11.78 -1.74 4.98
N GLU A 82 -11.77 -2.56 6.02
CA GLU A 82 -12.97 -3.23 6.54
C GLU A 82 -13.35 -2.63 7.89
N VAL A 83 -14.60 -2.18 8.04
CA VAL A 83 -15.11 -1.55 9.27
C VAL A 83 -16.07 -2.50 9.96
N PHE A 84 -15.73 -2.93 11.17
CA PHE A 84 -16.57 -3.78 12.01
C PHE A 84 -17.14 -2.99 13.19
N SER A 85 -18.41 -3.17 13.54
CA SER A 85 -18.92 -2.76 14.86
C SER A 85 -18.27 -3.61 15.96
N ALA A 86 -18.00 -3.03 17.13
CA ALA A 86 -17.40 -3.78 18.23
C ALA A 86 -18.38 -4.81 18.84
N ASN A 87 -19.67 -4.47 18.96
CA ASN A 87 -20.69 -5.31 19.58
C ASN A 87 -22.07 -5.12 18.91
N PRO A 88 -22.63 -6.15 18.23
CA PRO A 88 -21.95 -7.39 17.84
C PRO A 88 -20.85 -7.14 16.79
N ASN A 89 -19.89 -8.05 16.65
CA ASN A 89 -18.85 -7.97 15.62
C ASN A 89 -19.45 -8.21 14.22
N ARG A 90 -19.83 -7.13 13.53
CA ARG A 90 -20.47 -7.16 12.21
C ARG A 90 -19.73 -6.25 11.25
N LEU A 91 -19.46 -6.73 10.04
CA LEU A 91 -18.93 -5.91 8.95
C LEU A 91 -19.99 -4.89 8.52
N LEU A 92 -19.63 -3.61 8.50
CA LEU A 92 -20.49 -2.50 8.13
C LEU A 92 -20.08 -1.82 6.83
N ALA A 93 -18.78 -1.77 6.55
CA ALA A 93 -18.25 -1.22 5.31
C ALA A 93 -17.01 -2.00 4.86
N ASN A 94 -16.86 -2.14 3.55
CA ASN A 94 -15.66 -2.66 2.90
C ASN A 94 -15.32 -1.70 1.75
N LEU A 95 -14.20 -1.01 1.88
CA LEU A 95 -13.75 0.03 0.95
C LEU A 95 -12.39 -0.38 0.37
N SER A 96 -12.12 0.08 -0.85
CA SER A 96 -10.83 -0.14 -1.50
C SER A 96 -10.36 1.12 -2.25
N SER A 97 -9.06 1.28 -2.41
CA SER A 97 -8.42 2.38 -3.12
C SER A 97 -7.18 1.87 -3.85
N THR A 98 -6.99 2.28 -5.11
CA THR A 98 -5.83 1.87 -5.94
C THR A 98 -4.69 2.89 -5.93
N GLU A 99 -4.95 4.12 -5.46
CA GLU A 99 -3.99 5.22 -5.55
C GLU A 99 -3.31 5.48 -4.21
N TYR A 100 -4.10 5.59 -3.13
CA TYR A 100 -3.58 5.94 -1.79
C TYR A 100 -4.49 5.40 -0.68
N PRO A 101 -3.95 4.96 0.48
CA PRO A 101 -4.75 4.43 1.61
C PRO A 101 -5.43 5.55 2.41
N PHE A 102 -6.37 6.23 1.76
CA PHE A 102 -7.26 7.23 2.34
C PHE A 102 -8.70 6.77 2.16
N PHE A 103 -9.47 6.73 3.25
CA PHE A 103 -10.83 6.20 3.25
C PHE A 103 -11.76 7.06 4.11
N ILE A 104 -13.01 7.18 3.65
CA ILE A 104 -14.10 7.77 4.43
C ILE A 104 -15.20 6.72 4.56
N ALA A 105 -15.36 6.19 5.77
CA ALA A 105 -16.45 5.28 6.09
C ALA A 105 -17.68 6.11 6.49
N HIS A 106 -18.75 6.03 5.69
CA HIS A 106 -20.00 6.75 5.91
C HIS A 106 -21.08 5.85 6.52
N GLY A 107 -22.16 6.47 7.03
CA GLY A 107 -23.36 5.76 7.47
C GLY A 107 -23.18 4.94 8.74
N LEU A 108 -22.19 5.29 9.57
CA LEU A 108 -21.91 4.58 10.81
C LEU A 108 -22.90 4.98 11.92
N PRO A 109 -23.30 4.04 12.81
CA PRO A 109 -24.06 4.39 14.01
C PRO A 109 -23.33 5.41 14.88
N ALA A 110 -24.07 6.36 15.48
CA ALA A 110 -23.51 7.38 16.37
C ALA A 110 -23.22 6.83 17.76
N GLY A 111 -22.11 7.27 18.36
CA GLY A 111 -21.68 6.84 19.69
C GLY A 111 -21.22 5.39 19.79
N TYR A 112 -20.86 4.77 18.66
CA TYR A 112 -20.44 3.38 18.61
C TYR A 112 -18.93 3.24 18.46
N ALA A 113 -18.38 2.14 18.98
CA ALA A 113 -17.00 1.75 18.79
C ALA A 113 -16.88 0.80 17.57
N PHE A 114 -15.83 1.02 16.79
CA PHE A 114 -15.53 0.28 15.58
C PHE A 114 -14.11 -0.25 15.59
N ARG A 115 -13.92 -1.38 14.92
CA ARG A 115 -12.64 -1.99 14.61
C ARG A 115 -12.40 -1.89 13.10
N LEU A 116 -11.41 -1.11 12.72
CA LEU A 116 -11.03 -0.83 11.34
C LEU A 116 -9.84 -1.74 11.01
N ILE A 117 -10.02 -2.66 10.07
CA ILE A 117 -8.97 -3.56 9.60
C ILE A 117 -8.46 -3.02 8.26
N LEU A 118 -7.16 -2.74 8.17
CA LEU A 118 -6.53 -2.28 6.93
C LEU A 118 -5.48 -3.26 6.45
N TYR A 119 -5.38 -3.39 5.13
CA TYR A 119 -4.38 -4.21 4.46
C TYR A 119 -4.23 -3.77 3.01
N SER A 120 -3.19 -4.28 2.35
CA SER A 120 -2.93 -4.11 0.92
C SER A 120 -2.88 -5.47 0.23
N THR A 121 -3.14 -5.50 -1.08
CA THR A 121 -2.96 -6.69 -1.92
C THR A 121 -2.26 -6.32 -3.21
N ASN A 122 -1.56 -7.30 -3.79
CA ASN A 122 -1.09 -7.25 -5.18
C ASN A 122 -1.27 -8.66 -5.80
N THR A 123 -0.77 -8.88 -7.02
CA THR A 123 -0.86 -10.19 -7.69
C THR A 123 -0.06 -11.30 -7.03
N LYS A 124 0.81 -11.00 -6.05
CA LYS A 124 1.57 -11.97 -5.25
C LYS A 124 0.89 -12.31 -3.92
N GLY A 125 -0.06 -11.52 -3.45
CA GLY A 125 -0.87 -11.87 -2.29
C GLY A 125 -1.36 -10.67 -1.47
N LYS A 126 -1.81 -10.99 -0.24
CA LYS A 126 -2.31 -10.03 0.75
C LYS A 126 -1.21 -9.74 1.78
N SER A 127 -1.11 -8.48 2.21
CA SER A 127 -0.26 -8.08 3.32
C SER A 127 -0.77 -8.66 4.66
N LYS A 128 0.02 -8.50 5.72
CA LYS A 128 -0.55 -8.57 7.08
C LYS A 128 -1.64 -7.49 7.24
N SER A 129 -2.59 -7.73 8.13
CA SER A 129 -3.61 -6.74 8.47
C SER A 129 -3.21 -5.96 9.71
N ILE A 130 -3.44 -4.66 9.70
CA ILE A 130 -3.36 -3.80 10.87
C ILE A 130 -4.77 -3.48 11.36
N THR A 131 -4.92 -3.21 12.66
CA THR A 131 -6.19 -2.88 13.27
C THR A 131 -6.10 -1.53 13.96
N VAL A 132 -7.01 -0.63 13.60
CA VAL A 132 -7.21 0.67 14.26
C VAL A 132 -8.59 0.65 14.93
N THR A 133 -8.68 1.13 16.16
CA THR A 133 -9.96 1.32 16.84
C THR A 133 -10.40 2.77 16.72
N GLY A 134 -11.70 2.99 16.49
CA GLY A 134 -12.26 4.34 16.38
C GLY A 134 -13.69 4.39 16.90
N ASN A 135 -14.09 5.56 17.39
CA ASN A 135 -15.43 5.78 17.92
C ASN A 135 -16.08 6.94 17.17
N THR A 136 -17.33 6.79 16.74
CA THR A 136 -18.12 7.92 16.25
C THR A 136 -18.58 8.79 17.42
N LEU A 137 -18.82 10.06 17.14
CA LEU A 137 -19.38 10.98 18.12
C LEU A 137 -20.83 10.62 18.46
N LEU A 138 -21.31 11.07 19.61
CA LEU A 138 -22.74 11.01 19.92
C LEU A 138 -23.52 11.90 18.94
N ALA A 139 -24.72 11.48 18.57
CA ALA A 139 -25.63 12.33 17.81
C ALA A 139 -25.99 13.56 18.65
N ALA A 140 -25.96 14.75 18.04
CA ALA A 140 -26.39 15.97 18.71
C ALA A 140 -27.86 15.81 19.14
N GLN A 141 -28.11 15.99 20.44
CA GLN A 141 -29.49 16.07 20.94
C GLN A 141 -30.04 17.45 20.59
N TRP A 142 -31.08 17.51 19.76
CA TRP A 142 -31.78 18.76 19.51
C TRP A 142 -32.46 19.21 20.82
N LYS A 143 -32.03 20.34 21.39
CA LYS A 143 -32.76 20.96 22.49
C LYS A 143 -33.93 21.74 21.88
N SER A 144 -35.14 21.19 22.03
CA SER A 144 -36.40 21.90 21.80
C SER A 144 -36.59 23.04 22.78
#